data_AF-A0A3S9PM88-F1
#
_entry.id   AF-A0A3S9PM88-F1
#
_cell.length_a   1.000
_cell.length_b   1.000
_cell.length_c   1.000
_cell.angle_alpha   90.00
_cell.angle_beta   90.00
_cell.angle_gamma   90.00
#
_symmetry.space_group_name_H-M   'P 1'
#
loop_
_entity.id
_entity.type
_entity.pdbx_description
1 polymer ?
#
loop_
_entity_poly.entity_id
_entity_poly.type
_entity_poly.pdbx_seq_one_letter_code
_entity_poly.pdbx_strand_id
1 'polypeptide(L)' 'MSCNATLTPTPEQLNHEIRMFLTARSGRTLTSAERGVYERLRAEWLAAGRRARYGTAPAPRPARPSACGARTVSE' A
#
# COMPACT_ATOMS: atom_id res chain seq x y z
N MET A 1 10.02 -30.63 11.06
CA MET A 1 8.74 -29.99 11.43
C MET A 1 8.80 -28.54 11.01
N SER A 2 8.13 -28.20 9.90
CA SER A 2 8.24 -26.89 9.27
C SER A 2 7.58 -25.81 10.11
N CYS A 3 8.34 -24.75 10.38
CA CYS A 3 7.89 -23.54 11.02
C CYS A 3 6.70 -23.00 10.22
N ASN A 4 5.51 -23.01 10.82
CA ASN A 4 4.36 -22.28 10.31
C ASN A 4 4.64 -20.79 10.59
N ALA A 5 5.62 -20.23 9.89
CA ALA A 5 5.76 -18.79 9.80
C ALA A 5 4.47 -18.37 9.12
N THR A 6 3.55 -17.80 9.90
CA THR A 6 2.42 -17.05 9.40
C THR A 6 2.99 -15.87 8.62
N LEU A 7 3.47 -16.15 7.41
CA LEU A 7 4.03 -15.19 6.49
C LEU A 7 2.88 -14.25 6.19
N THR A 8 2.90 -13.08 6.82
CA THR A 8 1.95 -12.03 6.49
C THR A 8 2.01 -11.84 4.98
N PRO A 9 0.90 -11.99 4.25
CA PRO A 9 0.93 -12.00 2.80
C PRO A 9 1.48 -10.67 2.29
N THR A 10 2.32 -10.74 1.26
CA THR A 10 2.91 -9.53 0.67
C THR A 10 1.83 -8.74 -0.07
N PRO A 11 2.05 -7.43 -0.30
CA PRO A 11 1.14 -6.63 -1.11
C PRO A 11 0.87 -7.24 -2.50
N GLU A 12 1.86 -7.90 -3.09
CA GLU A 12 1.75 -8.54 -4.41
C GLU A 12 0.84 -9.77 -4.37
N GLN A 13 0.96 -10.59 -3.32
CA GLN A 13 0.09 -11.76 -3.11
C GLN A 13 -1.37 -11.34 -2.93
N LEU A 14 -1.62 -10.33 -2.07
CA LEU A 14 -2.96 -9.79 -1.87
C LEU A 14 -3.53 -9.15 -3.16
N ASN A 15 -2.70 -8.46 -3.92
CA ASN A 15 -3.13 -7.90 -5.22
C ASN A 15 -3.46 -9.01 -6.23
N HIS A 16 -2.71 -10.11 -6.24
CA HIS A 16 -3.01 -11.27 -7.08
C HIS A 16 -4.35 -11.90 -6.70
N GLU A 17 -4.61 -12.10 -5.41
CA GLU A 17 -5.90 -12.63 -4.93
C GLU A 17 -7.08 -11.72 -5.28
N ILE A 18 -6.93 -10.40 -5.12
CA ILE A 18 -7.94 -9.42 -5.54
C ILE A 18 -8.23 -9.55 -7.05
N ARG A 19 -7.19 -9.66 -7.87
CA ARG A 19 -7.35 -9.82 -9.33
C ARG A 19 -8.05 -11.13 -9.68
N MET A 20 -7.67 -12.25 -9.07
CA MET A 20 -8.36 -13.52 -9.28
C MET A 20 -9.82 -13.46 -8.84
N PHE A 21 -10.09 -12.85 -7.68
CA PHE A 21 -11.44 -12.68 -7.15
C PHE A 21 -12.34 -11.91 -8.11
N LEU A 22 -11.82 -10.82 -8.69
CA LEU A 22 -12.54 -9.98 -9.65
C LEU A 22 -12.67 -10.66 -11.02
N THR A 23 -11.63 -11.32 -11.53
CA THR A 23 -11.65 -12.03 -12.81
C THR A 23 -12.70 -13.15 -12.81
N ALA A 24 -12.75 -13.95 -11.74
CA ALA A 24 -13.74 -15.02 -11.58
C ALA A 24 -15.20 -14.51 -11.56
N ARG A 25 -15.40 -13.21 -11.33
CA ARG A 25 -16.70 -12.55 -11.23
C ARG A 25 -16.88 -11.46 -12.28
N SER A 26 -16.02 -11.44 -13.30
CA SER A 26 -16.08 -10.45 -14.37
C SER A 26 -17.42 -10.58 -15.13
N GLY A 27 -18.05 -9.45 -15.43
CA GLY A 27 -19.32 -9.41 -16.15
C GLY A 27 -20.59 -9.48 -15.29
N ARG A 28 -20.49 -9.52 -13.96
CA ARG A 28 -21.65 -9.40 -13.06
C ARG A 28 -21.38 -8.47 -11.87
N THR A 29 -22.43 -7.85 -11.36
CA THR A 29 -22.36 -7.02 -10.15
C THR A 29 -22.04 -7.91 -8.93
N LEU A 30 -21.14 -7.46 -8.07
CA LEU A 30 -20.83 -8.15 -6.82
C LEU A 30 -22.03 -8.10 -5.87
N THR A 31 -22.34 -9.23 -5.25
CA THR A 31 -23.29 -9.31 -4.13
C THR A 31 -22.73 -8.59 -2.90
N SER A 32 -23.59 -8.25 -1.93
CA SER A 32 -23.16 -7.62 -0.67
C SER A 32 -22.13 -8.46 0.09
N ALA A 33 -22.26 -9.79 0.06
CA ALA A 33 -21.29 -10.71 0.67
C ALA A 33 -19.94 -10.67 -0.06
N GLU A 34 -19.94 -10.71 -1.39
CA GLU A 34 -18.72 -10.61 -2.21
C GLU A 34 -18.04 -9.24 -2.05
N ARG A 35 -18.82 -8.17 -1.90
CA ARG A 35 -18.30 -6.84 -1.61
C ARG A 35 -17.56 -6.81 -0.28
N GLY A 36 -18.10 -7.44 0.77
CA GLY A 36 -17.41 -7.55 2.06
C GLY A 36 -16.08 -8.29 1.97
N VAL A 37 -16.01 -9.36 1.16
CA VAL A 37 -14.75 -10.08 0.91
C VAL A 37 -13.74 -9.19 0.18
N TYR A 38 -14.17 -8.50 -0.87
CA TYR A 38 -13.33 -7.56 -1.61
C TYR A 38 -12.80 -6.43 -0.71
N GLU A 39 -13.67 -5.84 0.13
CA GLU A 39 -13.28 -4.77 1.05
C GLU A 39 -12.26 -5.24 2.09
N ARG A 40 -12.42 -6.46 2.62
CA ARG A 40 -11.43 -7.06 3.54
C ARG A 40 -10.08 -7.24 2.85
N LEU A 41 -10.04 -7.88 1.68
CA LEU A 41 -8.80 -8.08 0.90
C LEU A 41 -8.14 -6.74 0.56
N ARG A 42 -8.93 -5.74 0.18
CA ARG A 42 -8.44 -4.39 -0.13
C ARG A 42 -7.87 -3.70 1.12
N ALA A 43 -8.50 -3.85 2.28
CA ALA A 43 -8.01 -3.28 3.53
C ALA A 43 -6.66 -3.90 3.95
N GLU A 44 -6.52 -5.23 3.82
CA GLU A 44 -5.27 -5.94 4.06
C GLU A 44 -4.17 -5.51 3.08
N TRP A 45 -4.50 -5.38 1.79
CA TRP A 45 -3.54 -4.91 0.79
C TRP A 45 -3.01 -3.50 1.11
N LEU A 46 -3.89 -2.59 1.51
CA LEU A 46 -3.50 -1.25 1.95
C LEU A 46 -2.65 -1.28 3.22
N ALA A 47 -2.96 -2.17 4.17
CA ALA A 47 -2.17 -2.33 5.38
C ALA A 47 -0.78 -2.89 5.07
N ALA A 48 -0.68 -3.89 4.19
CA ALA A 48 0.58 -4.46 3.73
C ALA A 48 1.42 -3.42 2.98
N GLY A 49 0.81 -2.63 2.10
CA GLY A 49 1.48 -1.54 1.39
C GLY A 49 1.99 -0.43 2.33
N ARG A 50 1.24 -0.10 3.39
CA ARG A 50 1.74 0.80 4.45
C ARG A 50 2.92 0.20 5.19
N ARG A 51 2.85 -1.07 5.60
CA ARG A 51 3.96 -1.76 6.27
C ARG A 51 5.22 -1.79 5.41
N ALA A 52 5.10 -2.06 4.10
CA ALA A 52 6.23 -2.03 3.18
C ALA A 52 6.86 -0.63 3.08
N ARG A 53 6.04 0.43 3.05
CA ARG A 53 6.51 1.83 2.96
C ARG A 53 7.14 2.37 4.25
N TYR A 54 6.70 1.91 5.42
CA TYR A 54 7.18 2.36 6.72
C TYR A 54 8.19 1.40 7.38
N GLY A 55 8.27 0.15 6.93
CA GLY A 55 9.26 -0.84 7.37
C GLY A 55 10.64 -0.65 6.73
N THR A 56 10.69 -0.05 5.54
CA THR A 56 11.86 0.68 5.10
C THR A 56 11.81 2.04 5.77
N ALA A 57 12.67 2.28 6.76
CA ALA A 57 12.85 3.62 7.33
C ALA A 57 12.90 4.62 6.17
N PRO A 58 12.04 5.66 6.14
CA PRO A 58 12.11 6.63 5.07
C PRO A 58 13.54 7.17 5.08
N ALA A 59 14.27 6.96 3.98
CA ALA A 59 15.53 7.66 3.78
C ALA A 59 15.25 9.14 4.09
N PRO A 60 16.05 9.78 4.95
CA PRO A 60 15.79 11.15 5.36
C PRO A 60 15.63 11.96 4.09
N ARG A 61 14.44 12.55 3.93
CA ARG A 61 14.17 13.46 2.82
C ARG A 61 15.30 14.49 2.86
N PRO A 62 16.05 14.75 1.76
CA PRO A 62 16.98 15.86 1.77
C PRO A 62 16.15 17.10 2.10
N ALA A 63 16.49 17.75 3.22
CA ALA A 63 15.84 18.97 3.63
C ALA A 63 15.90 19.91 2.43
N ARG A 64 14.73 20.30 1.90
CA ARG A 64 14.68 21.40 0.93
C ARG A 64 15.35 22.58 1.64
N PRO A 65 16.42 23.17 1.09
CA PRO A 65 16.96 24.39 1.68
C PRO A 65 15.85 25.42 1.63
N SER A 66 15.39 25.85 2.81
CA SER A 66 14.54 27.02 2.94
C SER A 66 15.32 28.19 2.36
N ALA A 67 14.92 28.67 1.19
CA ALA A 67 15.38 29.94 0.65
C ALA A 67 14.77 31.07 1.51
N CYS A 68 15.31 31.25 2.71
CA CYS A 68 15.00 32.40 3.55
C CYS A 68 15.99 33.50 3.18
N GLY A 69 15.54 34.41 2.31
CA GLY A 69 16.05 35.79 2.27
C GLY A 69 17.30 36.04 1.43
N ALA A 70 17.19 35.96 0.11
CA ALA A 70 18.00 36.84 -0.73
C ALA A 70 17.37 38.24 -0.68
N ARG A 71 17.92 39.13 0.15
CA ARG A 71 17.68 40.57 0.01
C ARG A 71 19.01 41.23 -0.34
N THR A 72 19.31 41.26 -1.64
CA THR A 72 20.31 42.16 -2.22
C THR A 72 19.72 43.56 -2.25
N VAL A 73 20.35 44.51 -1.56
CA VAL A 73 20.38 45.91 -1.99
C VAL A 73 21.81 46.43 -1.81
N SER A 74 22.39 46.86 -2.92
CA SER A 74 23.59 47.69 -3.00
C SER A 74 23.19 49.15 -2.78
N GLU A 75 23.95 49.89 -1.97
CA GLU A 75 24.81 51.04 -2.36
C GLU A 75 25.42 51.65 -1.09
#